data_AF-A0A9W6TAY8-F1
#
_entry.id   AF-A0A9W6TAY8-F1
#
_cell.length_a   1.000
_cell.length_b   1.000
_cell.length_c   1.000
_cell.angle_alpha   90.00
_cell.angle_beta   90.00
_cell.angle_gamma   90.00
#
_symmetry.space_group_name_H-M   'P 1'
#
loop_
_entity.id
_entity.type
_entity.pdbx_description
1 polymer ?
#
loop_
_entity_poly.entity_id
_entity_poly.type
_entity_poly.pdbx_seq_one_letter_code
_entity_poly.pdbx_strand_id
1 'polypeptide(L)'
;MSIFSRQTLTPMEYLVQHIFGEQDQRLGHEHLDEKCHAFGHPEYLNRVSASHPTAYTLAAALSRDGFIKAESSCSWCVEETRFDALKAYLESAFGPDGVVMERQNDFCRFKVRGPPTAVQDVRLGGKCQDPDAHSEYSVSQMTLEQIFNSFASQQEEEP
;
A
#
# COMPACT_ATOMS: atom_id res chain seq x y z
N MET A 1 -30.56 5.54 -31.73
CA MET A 1 -29.19 5.01 -31.89
C MET A 1 -28.39 5.47 -30.70
N SER A 2 -28.17 4.60 -29.72
CA SER A 2 -27.43 4.94 -28.50
C SER A 2 -25.96 5.15 -28.82
N ILE A 3 -25.45 6.28 -28.38
CA ILE A 3 -24.05 6.66 -28.39
C ILE A 3 -23.39 5.80 -27.30
N PHE A 4 -22.65 4.76 -27.67
CA PHE A 4 -21.80 4.05 -26.72
C PHE A 4 -20.73 5.02 -26.24
N SER A 5 -20.91 5.54 -25.02
CA SER A 5 -19.85 6.19 -24.26
C SER A 5 -18.66 5.25 -24.21
N ARG A 6 -17.49 5.67 -24.70
CA ARG A 6 -16.23 4.98 -24.42
C ARG A 6 -15.96 5.14 -22.93
N GLN A 7 -16.43 4.19 -22.12
CA GLN A 7 -16.01 4.10 -20.73
C GLN A 7 -14.51 3.79 -20.74
N THR A 8 -13.71 4.77 -20.33
CA THR A 8 -12.30 4.53 -19.99
C THR A 8 -12.30 3.74 -18.70
N LEU A 9 -11.88 2.47 -18.76
CA LEU A 9 -11.71 1.64 -17.58
C LEU A 9 -10.66 2.29 -16.68
N THR A 10 -10.93 2.29 -15.38
CA THR A 10 -9.90 2.61 -14.38
C THR A 10 -8.74 1.61 -14.48
N PRO A 11 -7.52 1.97 -14.02
CA PRO A 11 -6.40 1.04 -14.00
C PRO A 11 -6.70 -0.28 -13.27
N MET A 12 -7.51 -0.21 -12.20
CA MET A 12 -7.97 -1.37 -11.45
C MET A 12 -8.90 -2.26 -12.28
N GLU A 13 -9.91 -1.68 -12.93
CA GLU A 13 -10.83 -2.42 -13.81
C GLU A 13 -10.10 -3.08 -14.98
N TYR A 14 -9.09 -2.40 -15.53
CA TYR A 14 -8.23 -2.96 -16.57
C TYR A 14 -7.47 -4.20 -16.06
N LEU A 15 -6.79 -4.10 -14.91
CA LEU A 15 -6.02 -5.21 -14.34
C LEU A 15 -6.92 -6.40 -13.98
N VAL A 16 -8.09 -6.14 -13.40
CA VAL A 16 -9.08 -7.18 -13.11
C VAL A 16 -9.47 -7.87 -14.41
N GLN A 17 -9.93 -7.12 -15.42
CA GLN A 17 -10.40 -7.68 -16.70
C GLN A 17 -9.33 -8.50 -17.45
N HIS A 18 -8.07 -8.05 -17.43
CA HIS A 18 -7.02 -8.65 -18.26
C HIS A 18 -6.25 -9.78 -17.58
N ILE A 19 -6.20 -9.79 -16.24
CA ILE A 19 -5.41 -10.78 -15.48
C ILE A 19 -6.32 -11.72 -14.72
N PHE A 20 -7.27 -11.16 -13.96
CA PHE A 20 -8.12 -11.92 -13.04
C PHE A 20 -9.47 -12.34 -13.65
N GLY A 21 -9.86 -11.74 -14.79
CA GLY A 21 -11.10 -11.98 -15.53
C GLY A 21 -12.21 -10.98 -15.16
N GLU A 22 -13.48 -11.41 -15.13
CA GLU A 22 -14.58 -10.49 -14.81
C GLU A 22 -14.54 -10.04 -13.34
N GLN A 23 -15.02 -8.83 -13.02
CA GLN A 23 -14.98 -8.28 -11.65
C GLN A 23 -15.62 -9.19 -10.59
N ASP A 24 -16.75 -9.81 -10.92
CA ASP A 24 -17.46 -10.71 -10.00
C ASP A 24 -17.03 -12.19 -10.16
N GLN A 25 -15.97 -12.45 -10.92
CA GLN A 25 -15.40 -13.79 -11.03
C GLN A 25 -14.93 -14.27 -9.65
N ARG A 26 -15.33 -15.50 -9.32
CA ARG A 26 -14.99 -16.16 -8.08
C ARG A 26 -13.73 -16.98 -8.29
N LEU A 27 -12.69 -16.67 -7.52
CA LEU A 27 -11.39 -17.33 -7.56
C LEU A 27 -11.27 -18.27 -6.36
N GLY A 28 -11.28 -19.57 -6.63
CA GLY A 28 -10.89 -20.61 -5.68
C GLY A 28 -9.36 -20.72 -5.54
N HIS A 29 -8.90 -21.56 -4.61
CA HIS A 29 -7.47 -21.79 -4.36
C HIS A 29 -6.70 -22.21 -5.61
N GLU A 30 -7.31 -23.03 -6.46
CA GLU A 30 -6.76 -23.54 -7.71
C GLU A 30 -6.45 -22.44 -8.74
N HIS A 31 -7.12 -21.29 -8.64
CA HIS A 31 -6.92 -20.17 -9.56
C HIS A 31 -5.80 -19.23 -9.10
N LEU A 32 -5.52 -19.17 -7.80
CA LEU A 32 -4.62 -18.16 -7.23
C LEU A 32 -3.20 -18.27 -7.76
N ASP A 33 -2.72 -19.50 -7.97
CA ASP A 33 -1.38 -19.73 -8.50
C ASP A 33 -1.22 -19.13 -9.90
N GLU A 34 -2.14 -19.46 -10.81
CA GLU A 34 -2.18 -18.91 -12.18
C GLU A 34 -2.28 -17.38 -12.15
N LYS A 35 -3.16 -16.83 -11.31
CA LYS A 35 -3.37 -15.38 -11.24
C LYS A 35 -2.18 -14.62 -10.65
N CYS A 36 -1.52 -15.16 -9.63
CA CYS A 36 -0.30 -14.57 -9.08
C CYS A 36 0.85 -14.59 -10.11
N HIS A 37 0.98 -15.69 -10.87
CA HIS A 37 1.94 -15.78 -11.98
C HIS A 37 1.64 -14.77 -13.10
N ALA A 38 0.38 -14.68 -13.53
CA ALA A 38 -0.03 -13.73 -14.57
C ALA A 38 0.13 -12.27 -14.13
N PHE A 39 -0.03 -11.98 -12.84
CA PHE A 39 0.23 -10.67 -12.25
C PHE A 39 1.73 -10.34 -12.15
N GLY A 40 2.60 -11.35 -12.13
CA GLY A 40 4.05 -11.20 -12.07
C GLY A 40 4.67 -11.38 -10.68
N HIS A 41 3.88 -11.80 -9.68
CA HIS A 41 4.31 -12.01 -8.30
C HIS A 41 3.87 -13.39 -7.79
N PRO A 42 4.46 -14.49 -8.29
CA PRO A 42 4.08 -15.85 -7.89
C PRO A 42 4.24 -16.11 -6.38
N GLU A 43 5.17 -15.41 -5.73
CA GLU A 43 5.40 -15.50 -4.28
C GLU A 43 4.21 -15.03 -3.44
N TYR A 44 3.28 -14.26 -4.01
CA TYR A 44 2.09 -13.78 -3.30
C TYR A 44 1.15 -14.91 -2.90
N LEU A 45 1.14 -16.03 -3.63
CA LEU A 45 0.37 -17.21 -3.26
C LEU A 45 0.70 -17.67 -1.83
N ASN A 46 1.99 -17.68 -1.48
CA ASN A 46 2.45 -18.11 -0.15
C ASN A 46 2.13 -17.08 0.96
N ARG A 47 1.84 -15.84 0.57
CA ARG A 47 1.48 -14.77 1.51
C ARG A 47 0.00 -14.83 1.89
N VAL A 48 -0.86 -15.44 1.07
CA VAL A 48 -2.30 -15.62 1.37
C VAL A 48 -2.46 -16.63 2.52
N SER A 49 -2.40 -16.13 3.75
CA SER A 49 -2.47 -16.94 4.97
C SER A 49 -3.11 -16.16 6.11
N ALA A 50 -3.64 -16.87 7.10
CA ALA A 50 -4.25 -16.28 8.29
C ALA A 50 -3.24 -15.47 9.15
N SER A 51 -1.94 -15.74 9.01
CA SER A 51 -0.87 -15.02 9.72
C SER A 51 -0.40 -13.76 8.98
N HIS A 52 -0.83 -13.53 7.75
CA HIS A 52 -0.37 -12.39 6.98
C HIS A 52 -1.10 -11.10 7.38
N PRO A 53 -0.39 -9.96 7.61
CA PRO A 53 -1.00 -8.74 8.12
C PRO A 53 -2.17 -8.19 7.30
N THR A 54 -2.16 -8.42 5.99
CA THR A 54 -3.18 -7.90 5.04
C THR A 54 -3.93 -8.99 4.29
N ALA A 55 -3.35 -10.20 4.17
CA ALA A 55 -3.92 -11.27 3.36
C ALA A 55 -4.80 -12.21 4.20
N TYR A 56 -4.85 -12.02 5.52
CA TYR A 56 -5.69 -12.83 6.40
C TYR A 56 -7.18 -12.74 6.05
N THR A 57 -7.64 -11.60 5.53
CA THR A 57 -9.03 -11.40 5.08
C THR A 57 -9.34 -12.25 3.85
N LEU A 58 -8.42 -12.31 2.88
CA LEU A 58 -8.53 -13.19 1.71
C LEU A 58 -8.49 -14.67 2.13
N ALA A 59 -7.57 -15.04 3.01
CA ALA A 59 -7.46 -16.41 3.52
C ALA A 59 -8.73 -16.82 4.29
N ALA A 60 -9.31 -15.91 5.09
CA ALA A 60 -10.56 -16.15 5.80
C ALA A 60 -11.76 -16.31 4.84
N ALA A 61 -11.84 -15.48 3.79
CA ALA A 61 -12.88 -15.59 2.78
C ALA A 61 -12.76 -16.90 1.98
N LEU A 62 -11.55 -17.29 1.56
CA LEU A 62 -11.30 -18.59 0.94
C LEU A 62 -11.71 -19.76 1.85
N SER A 63 -11.37 -19.68 3.14
CA SER A 63 -11.70 -20.75 4.10
C SER A 63 -13.20 -20.85 4.39
N ARG A 64 -13.91 -19.71 4.41
CA ARG A 64 -15.34 -19.64 4.72
C ARG A 64 -16.22 -19.96 3.52
N ASP A 65 -15.92 -19.35 2.38
CA ASP A 65 -16.78 -19.34 1.20
C ASP A 65 -16.25 -20.25 0.08
N GLY A 66 -14.99 -20.70 0.15
CA GLY A 66 -14.32 -21.48 -0.88
C GLY A 66 -13.78 -20.64 -2.05
N PHE A 67 -14.03 -19.32 -2.05
CA PHE A 67 -13.61 -18.41 -3.10
C PHE A 67 -13.40 -16.98 -2.57
N ILE A 68 -12.68 -16.18 -3.35
CA ILE A 68 -12.63 -14.71 -3.22
C ILE A 68 -13.05 -14.05 -4.54
N LYS A 69 -13.46 -12.79 -4.50
CA LYS A 69 -13.72 -12.03 -5.72
C LYS A 69 -12.41 -11.69 -6.42
N ALA A 70 -12.41 -11.72 -7.75
CA ALA A 70 -11.30 -11.31 -8.60
C ALA A 70 -10.83 -9.88 -8.27
N GLU A 71 -11.76 -8.96 -8.07
CA GLU A 71 -11.47 -7.59 -7.64
C GLU A 71 -10.71 -7.54 -6.31
N SER A 72 -11.13 -8.30 -5.30
CA SER A 72 -10.46 -8.33 -3.99
C SER A 72 -9.04 -8.89 -4.09
N SER A 73 -8.84 -9.94 -4.89
CA SER A 73 -7.50 -10.49 -5.15
C SER A 73 -6.61 -9.48 -5.86
N CYS A 74 -7.12 -8.83 -6.91
CA CYS A 74 -6.37 -7.85 -7.69
C CYS A 74 -6.01 -6.61 -6.86
N SER A 75 -6.96 -6.10 -6.07
CA SER A 75 -6.75 -4.97 -5.18
C SER A 75 -5.64 -5.27 -4.17
N TRP A 76 -5.68 -6.44 -3.53
CA TRP A 76 -4.63 -6.84 -2.62
C TRP A 76 -3.25 -6.97 -3.30
N CYS A 77 -3.17 -7.58 -4.49
CA CYS A 77 -1.90 -7.69 -5.22
C CYS A 77 -1.30 -6.31 -5.57
N VAL A 78 -2.13 -5.34 -5.98
CA VAL A 78 -1.68 -3.97 -6.29
C VAL A 78 -1.15 -3.27 -5.05
N GLU A 79 -1.88 -3.34 -3.93
CA GLU A 79 -1.44 -2.73 -2.68
C GLU A 79 -0.16 -3.39 -2.15
N GLU A 80 -0.03 -4.71 -2.33
CA GLU A 80 1.17 -5.41 -1.91
C GLU A 80 2.39 -5.07 -2.76
N THR A 81 2.20 -4.83 -4.04
CA THR A 81 3.26 -4.35 -4.94
C THR A 81 3.73 -2.96 -4.54
N ARG A 82 2.79 -2.05 -4.23
CA ARG A 82 3.09 -0.69 -3.76
C ARG A 82 3.86 -0.70 -2.46
N PHE A 83 3.45 -1.55 -1.53
CA PHE A 83 4.12 -1.73 -0.25
C PHE A 83 5.54 -2.29 -0.42
N ASP A 84 5.71 -3.37 -1.19
CA ASP A 84 7.03 -3.98 -1.43
C ASP A 84 7.97 -2.97 -2.12
N ALA A 85 7.47 -2.20 -3.09
CA ALA A 85 8.24 -1.16 -3.77
C ALA A 85 8.67 -0.04 -2.82
N LEU A 86 7.75 0.46 -1.97
CA LEU A 86 8.06 1.49 -0.98
C LEU A 86 9.07 0.98 0.06
N LYS A 87 8.86 -0.23 0.57
CA LYS A 87 9.77 -0.87 1.52
C LYS A 87 11.16 -1.03 0.92
N ALA A 88 11.28 -1.55 -0.30
CA ALA A 88 12.56 -1.72 -1.00
C ALA A 88 13.25 -0.37 -1.24
N TYR A 89 12.50 0.67 -1.63
CA TYR A 89 13.03 2.01 -1.77
C TYR A 89 13.61 2.54 -0.45
N LEU A 90 12.86 2.44 0.65
CA LEU A 90 13.31 2.89 1.97
C LEU A 90 14.53 2.09 2.45
N GLU A 91 14.54 0.78 2.26
CA GLU A 91 15.70 -0.06 2.61
C GLU A 91 16.93 0.29 1.77
N SER A 92 16.76 0.64 0.49
CA SER A 92 17.87 1.10 -0.35
C SER A 92 18.44 2.46 0.08
N ALA A 93 17.58 3.35 0.59
CA ALA A 93 17.96 4.71 0.99
C ALA A 93 18.59 4.79 2.39
N PHE A 94 18.14 3.96 3.34
CA PHE A 94 18.55 4.04 4.75
C PHE A 94 19.25 2.78 5.26
N GLY A 95 19.33 1.73 4.44
CA GLY A 95 19.79 0.42 4.85
C GLY A 95 18.71 -0.37 5.60
N PRO A 96 18.82 -1.72 5.62
CA PRO A 96 17.81 -2.58 6.23
C PRO A 96 17.66 -2.35 7.75
N ASP A 97 18.76 -2.10 8.46
CA ASP A 97 18.74 -1.81 9.90
C ASP A 97 18.25 -0.39 10.23
N GLY A 98 18.22 0.47 9.21
CA GLY A 98 17.73 1.84 9.29
C GLY A 98 16.22 1.93 9.22
N VAL A 99 15.54 0.91 8.68
CA VAL A 99 14.08 0.91 8.46
C VAL A 99 13.41 -0.07 9.43
N VAL A 100 12.74 0.46 10.45
CA VAL A 100 11.85 -0.34 11.30
C VAL A 100 10.43 -0.16 10.80
N MET A 101 9.79 -1.28 10.47
CA MET A 101 8.48 -1.31 9.84
C MET A 101 7.46 -1.99 10.76
N GLU A 102 6.36 -1.27 11.01
CA GLU A 102 5.17 -1.82 11.66
C GLU A 102 4.05 -1.82 10.63
N ARG A 103 3.39 -2.96 10.45
CA ARG A 103 2.29 -3.12 9.49
C ARG A 103 1.08 -3.72 10.19
N GLN A 104 -0.04 -3.04 10.10
CA GLN A 104 -1.31 -3.51 10.67
C GLN A 104 -2.45 -3.12 9.72
N ASN A 105 -3.19 -4.10 9.22
CA ASN A 105 -4.31 -3.89 8.30
C ASN A 105 -3.90 -2.95 7.14
N ASP A 106 -4.62 -1.83 7.02
CA ASP A 106 -4.54 -0.90 5.90
C ASP A 106 -3.49 0.21 6.13
N PHE A 107 -2.74 0.16 7.25
CA PHE A 107 -1.70 1.13 7.55
C PHE A 107 -0.34 0.48 7.79
N CYS A 108 0.69 1.19 7.34
CA CYS A 108 2.08 0.87 7.63
C CYS A 108 2.79 2.10 8.21
N ARG A 109 3.65 1.87 9.19
CA ARG A 109 4.51 2.88 9.79
C ARG A 109 5.95 2.50 9.54
N PHE A 110 6.67 3.41 8.89
CA PHE A 110 8.11 3.31 8.70
C PHE A 110 8.83 4.25 9.65
N LYS A 111 9.69 3.70 10.47
CA LYS A 111 10.64 4.46 11.29
C LYS A 111 12.00 4.34 10.66
N VAL A 112 12.51 5.46 10.16
CA VAL A 112 13.76 5.53 9.42
C VAL A 112 14.85 6.17 10.26
N ARG A 113 16.04 5.57 10.26
CA ARG A 113 17.26 6.03 10.94
C ARG A 113 18.34 6.22 9.89
N GLY A 114 18.77 7.45 9.70
CA GLY A 114 19.86 7.78 8.78
C GLY A 114 20.26 9.24 8.87
N PRO A 115 21.28 9.67 8.11
CA PRO A 115 21.71 11.05 8.09
C PRO A 115 20.59 11.98 7.60
N PRO A 116 20.50 13.23 8.08
CA PRO A 116 19.40 14.17 7.77
C PRO A 116 19.15 14.39 6.27
N THR A 117 20.18 14.25 5.44
CA THR A 117 20.12 14.39 3.98
C THR A 117 19.24 13.30 3.33
N ALA A 118 19.35 12.05 3.78
CA ALA A 118 18.54 10.95 3.25
C ALA A 118 17.04 11.09 3.61
N VAL A 119 16.74 11.70 4.76
CA VAL A 119 15.35 11.99 5.19
C VAL A 119 14.71 13.09 4.33
N GLN A 120 15.49 14.07 3.88
CA GLN A 120 15.02 15.10 2.94
C GLN A 120 14.75 14.53 1.54
N ASP A 121 15.57 13.58 1.06
CA ASP A 121 15.37 12.94 -0.24
C ASP A 121 14.07 12.12 -0.29
N VAL A 122 13.70 11.44 0.80
CA VAL A 122 12.40 10.75 0.90
C VAL A 122 11.23 11.73 0.97
N ARG A 123 11.42 12.90 1.59
CA ARG A 123 10.40 13.96 1.59
C ARG A 123 10.15 14.54 0.20
N LEU A 124 11.16 14.53 -0.67
CA LEU A 124 11.08 15.03 -2.04
C LEU A 124 10.63 13.93 -3.03
N GLY A 125 11.08 12.70 -2.84
CA GLY A 125 10.71 11.51 -3.64
C GLY A 125 9.35 10.91 -3.28
N GLY A 126 8.83 11.18 -2.08
CA GLY A 126 7.48 10.81 -1.62
C GLY A 126 6.35 11.67 -2.21
N LYS A 127 6.66 12.60 -3.12
CA LYS A 127 5.66 13.14 -4.05
C LYS A 127 5.29 12.03 -5.04
N CYS A 128 4.47 11.08 -4.59
CA CYS A 128 3.79 10.16 -5.48
C CYS A 128 3.13 10.97 -6.59
N GLN A 129 3.55 10.72 -7.82
CA GLN A 129 3.17 11.45 -9.02
C GLN A 129 1.79 10.97 -9.52
N ASP A 130 0.85 10.83 -8.59
CA ASP A 130 -0.52 10.38 -8.87
C ASP A 130 -1.52 11.30 -8.15
N PRO A 131 -2.24 12.17 -8.88
CA PRO A 131 -3.18 13.12 -8.30
C PRO A 131 -4.43 12.48 -7.68
N ASP A 132 -4.70 11.19 -7.93
CA ASP A 132 -5.87 10.48 -7.39
C ASP A 132 -5.56 9.63 -6.14
N ALA A 133 -4.29 9.56 -5.72
CA ALA A 133 -3.89 8.86 -4.51
C ALA A 133 -4.10 9.74 -3.27
N HIS A 134 -5.33 9.76 -2.72
CA HIS A 134 -5.63 10.36 -1.42
C HIS A 134 -5.04 9.51 -0.27
N SER A 135 -3.71 9.45 -0.17
CA SER A 135 -3.01 8.97 1.02
C SER A 135 -2.66 10.17 1.89
N GLU A 136 -3.20 10.22 3.10
CA GLU A 136 -2.93 11.30 4.07
C GLU A 136 -1.52 11.10 4.65
N TYR A 137 -0.51 11.69 4.00
CA TYR A 137 0.89 11.65 4.46
C TYR A 137 1.10 12.63 5.62
N SER A 138 1.05 12.16 6.86
CA SER A 138 1.55 12.93 8.01
C SER A 138 2.96 12.47 8.39
N VAL A 139 3.94 13.35 8.18
CA VAL A 139 5.31 13.17 8.66
C VAL A 139 5.53 14.12 9.84
N SER A 140 5.21 13.65 11.04
CA SER A 140 5.39 14.42 12.27
C SER A 140 6.78 14.15 12.84
N GLN A 141 7.73 15.05 12.60
CA GLN A 141 8.96 15.10 13.37
C GLN A 141 8.90 16.30 14.30
N MET A 142 8.47 16.07 15.54
CA MET A 142 8.63 17.03 16.63
C MET A 142 9.05 16.30 17.90
N THR A 143 10.13 16.75 18.55
CA THR A 143 10.41 16.32 19.92
C THR A 143 9.46 17.04 20.88
N LEU A 144 9.14 16.42 22.02
CA LEU A 144 8.25 17.03 23.03
C LEU A 144 8.73 18.43 23.47
N GLU A 145 10.04 18.63 23.55
CA GLU A 145 10.66 19.92 23.86
C GLU A 145 10.37 20.99 22.79
N GLN A 146 10.31 20.62 21.52
CA GLN A 146 9.97 21.55 20.43
C GLN A 146 8.48 21.92 20.42
N ILE A 147 7.61 20.98 20.81
CA ILE A 147 6.18 21.25 21.00
C ILE A 147 6.02 22.25 22.16
N PHE A 148 6.67 22.00 23.30
CA PHE A 148 6.60 22.90 24.45
C PHE A 148 7.18 24.29 24.15
N ASN A 149 8.33 24.37 23.49
CA ASN A 149 8.94 25.67 23.13
C ASN A 149 8.09 26.45 22.12
N SER A 150 7.44 25.78 21.17
CA SER A 150 6.55 26.45 20.21
C SER A 150 5.27 26.97 20.86
N PHE A 151 4.74 26.29 21.88
CA PHE A 151 3.59 26.78 22.63
C PHE A 151 3.98 27.96 23.54
N ALA A 152 5.16 27.92 24.14
CA ALA A 152 5.67 29.01 24.97
C ALA A 152 5.96 30.28 24.15
N SER A 153 6.56 30.14 22.96
CA SER A 153 6.90 31.29 22.11
C SER A 153 5.69 32.01 21.52
N GLN A 154 4.51 31.39 21.49
CA GLN A 154 3.27 32.02 21.00
C GLN A 154 2.54 32.83 22.09
N GLN A 155 2.94 32.71 23.36
CA GLN A 155 2.32 33.46 24.46
C GLN A 155 3.03 34.77 24.80
N GLU A 156 4.22 35.02 24.25
CA GLU A 156 5.01 36.23 24.53
C GLU A 156 4.86 37.35 23.49
N GLU A 157 4.10 37.13 22.40
CA GLU A 157 3.99 38.11 21.30
C GLU A 157 2.53 38.47 20.96
N GLU A 158 1.82 39.06 21.94
CA GLU A 158 0.76 40.04 21.66
C GLU A 158 1.16 41.36 22.36
N PRO A 159 1.46 42.45 21.63
CA PRO A 159 1.73 43.77 22.21
C PRO A 159 0.47 44.46 22.76
#